data_AF-A0AAD7UIC4-F1
#
_entry.id   AF-A0AAD7UIC4-F1
#
_cell.length_a   1.000
_cell.length_b   1.000
_cell.length_c   1.000
_cell.angle_alpha   90.00
_cell.angle_beta   90.00
_cell.angle_gamma   90.00
#
_symmetry.space_group_name_H-M   'P 1'
#
loop_
_entity.id
_entity.type
_entity.pdbx_description
1 polymer ?
#
loop_
_entity_poly.entity_id
_entity_poly.type
_entity_poly.pdbx_seq_one_letter_code
_entity_poly.pdbx_strand_id
1 'polypeptide(L)'
;MEDSDSVCEALLDDNNPQRLLNAVEKAWGCVAPRDIHLSLLRTAAIKTQNAAAAGTRKNEKTAKKLKTALARTRLMICQREEGAMLSPRSAVLPQPRAADGVLRAIFARLVAREPKKKIDDVRERCERALRARWPDATCEVFGSRRSSLATRNSDVDVCAIIPDEEKTESTAGKKRAAAAFAIERCLRDSPDFADVRAIARARVPVVKARDARTSLGVDVVVNNEIALRNSTLLGQYAAEDARARTLIILVKAWARRRLDDAQGGGLSSYAHAILAVHTLLRCRVVPNLLEDRPARLDDRRLGVAHLLYDHFRFLATNFDFFSDSISARTASLFPKSSWIDHLKNPPKAWRLSIEDPYEHLHSPRPHDLGDVMTLKGMDQLQAELDRAMDLLSHPDPNNTLASLFQDRFNAARIPRSIEPTRLLPHQHPPPPPPPPRETRTRRRRRRRGKPAPAAEENNNNNNVSIPVNN
;
A
#
# COMPACT_ATOMS: atom_id res chain seq x y z
N MET A 1 -29.50 -12.37 -18.23
CA MET A 1 -28.91 -11.03 -18.41
C MET A 1 -29.83 -10.31 -19.36
N GLU A 2 -30.53 -9.26 -18.93
CA GLU A 2 -31.13 -8.34 -19.89
C GLU A 2 -30.00 -7.82 -20.79
N ASP A 3 -30.23 -7.83 -22.09
CA ASP A 3 -29.26 -7.41 -23.10
C ASP A 3 -28.74 -6.01 -22.73
N SER A 4 -27.44 -5.88 -22.45
CA SER A 4 -26.84 -4.64 -21.99
C SER A 4 -27.12 -3.50 -22.96
N ASP A 5 -27.27 -3.83 -24.23
CA ASP A 5 -27.53 -2.90 -25.32
C ASP A 5 -28.96 -2.35 -25.23
N SER A 6 -29.97 -3.19 -24.96
CA SER A 6 -31.36 -2.74 -24.79
C SER A 6 -31.57 -1.87 -23.54
N VAL A 7 -30.82 -2.15 -22.47
CA VAL A 7 -30.82 -1.34 -21.25
C VAL A 7 -30.16 0.02 -21.53
N CYS A 8 -29.06 0.04 -22.29
CA CYS A 8 -28.39 1.29 -22.66
C CYS A 8 -29.26 2.15 -23.56
N GLU A 9 -29.88 1.59 -24.59
CA GLU A 9 -30.80 2.31 -25.48
C GLU A 9 -32.01 2.88 -24.73
N ALA A 10 -32.66 2.11 -23.85
CA ALA A 10 -33.77 2.59 -23.04
C ALA A 10 -33.40 3.75 -22.10
N LEU A 11 -32.13 3.81 -21.67
CA LEU A 11 -31.60 4.88 -20.82
C LEU A 11 -31.16 6.12 -21.60
N LEU A 12 -30.83 5.97 -22.88
CA LEU A 12 -30.53 7.08 -23.79
C LEU A 12 -31.76 7.98 -24.03
N ASP A 13 -32.98 7.52 -23.74
CA ASP A 13 -34.22 8.28 -23.89
C ASP A 13 -34.75 8.90 -22.58
N ASP A 14 -34.25 8.49 -21.41
CA ASP A 14 -34.72 9.01 -20.12
C ASP A 14 -34.19 10.44 -19.85
N ASN A 15 -35.06 11.36 -19.42
CA ASN A 15 -34.72 12.74 -19.05
C ASN A 15 -34.62 12.96 -17.54
N ASN A 16 -34.82 11.92 -16.72
CA ASN A 16 -34.72 11.99 -15.27
C ASN A 16 -33.25 11.86 -14.81
N PRO A 17 -32.64 12.91 -14.24
CA PRO A 17 -31.24 12.88 -13.84
C PRO A 17 -30.89 11.81 -12.81
N GLN A 18 -31.84 11.41 -11.97
CA GLN A 18 -31.62 10.37 -10.95
C GLN A 18 -31.60 8.97 -11.58
N ARG A 19 -32.44 8.70 -12.59
CA ARG A 19 -32.43 7.42 -13.31
C ARG A 19 -31.18 7.28 -14.17
N LEU A 20 -30.74 8.36 -14.81
CA LEU A 20 -29.45 8.42 -15.51
C LEU A 20 -28.26 8.18 -14.57
N LEU A 21 -28.27 8.76 -13.36
CA LEU A 21 -27.23 8.49 -12.36
C LEU A 21 -27.21 7.01 -11.94
N ASN A 22 -28.38 6.43 -11.65
CA ASN A 22 -28.49 5.01 -11.29
C ASN A 22 -28.02 4.10 -12.45
N ALA A 23 -28.30 4.48 -13.69
CA ALA A 23 -27.85 3.79 -14.88
C ALA A 23 -26.32 3.82 -15.05
N VAL A 24 -25.70 4.98 -14.90
CA VAL A 24 -24.24 5.12 -14.90
C VAL A 24 -23.61 4.31 -13.77
N GLU A 25 -24.18 4.36 -12.57
CA GLU A 25 -23.71 3.57 -11.42
C GLU A 25 -23.87 2.06 -11.65
N LYS A 26 -24.98 1.62 -12.27
CA LYS A 26 -25.21 0.23 -12.67
C LYS A 26 -24.21 -0.22 -13.73
N ALA A 27 -23.99 0.60 -14.77
CA ALA A 27 -23.00 0.32 -15.81
C ALA A 27 -21.61 0.18 -15.19
N TRP A 28 -21.17 1.12 -14.35
CA TRP A 28 -19.90 1.06 -13.61
C TRP A 28 -19.75 -0.18 -12.71
N GLY A 29 -20.87 -0.73 -12.24
CA GLY A 29 -20.92 -1.98 -11.47
C GLY A 29 -20.74 -3.25 -12.32
N CYS A 30 -20.87 -3.15 -13.64
CA CYS A 30 -20.83 -4.28 -14.57
C CYS A 30 -19.62 -4.20 -15.50
N VAL A 31 -19.09 -5.35 -15.91
CA VAL A 31 -18.14 -5.40 -17.02
C VAL A 31 -18.93 -5.20 -18.30
N ALA A 32 -18.63 -4.12 -19.04
CA ALA A 32 -19.21 -3.87 -20.35
C ALA A 32 -18.14 -3.23 -21.26
N PRO A 33 -18.25 -3.40 -22.59
CA PRO A 33 -17.39 -2.76 -23.57
C PRO A 33 -17.24 -1.24 -23.34
N ARG A 34 -16.03 -0.73 -23.58
CA ARG A 34 -15.66 0.68 -23.45
C ARG A 34 -16.65 1.63 -24.15
N ASP A 35 -17.09 1.27 -25.35
CA ASP A 35 -17.94 2.12 -26.20
C ASP A 35 -19.35 2.29 -25.63
N ILE A 36 -19.86 1.26 -24.94
CA ILE A 36 -21.14 1.30 -24.24
C ILE A 36 -21.06 2.25 -23.04
N HIS A 37 -20.02 2.13 -22.22
CA HIS A 37 -19.78 3.06 -21.12
C HIS A 37 -19.64 4.50 -21.60
N LEU A 38 -18.84 4.71 -22.65
CA LEU A 38 -18.62 6.01 -23.27
C LEU A 38 -19.93 6.65 -23.76
N SER A 39 -20.77 5.88 -24.43
CA SER A 39 -22.04 6.35 -24.99
C SER A 39 -23.02 6.73 -23.87
N LEU A 40 -23.19 5.85 -22.88
CA LEU A 40 -24.01 6.13 -21.69
C LEU A 40 -23.58 7.42 -20.98
N LEU A 41 -22.28 7.61 -20.79
CA LEU A 41 -21.74 8.74 -20.07
C LEU A 41 -21.83 10.05 -20.84
N ARG A 42 -21.53 10.03 -22.16
CA ARG A 42 -21.70 11.20 -23.03
C ARG A 42 -23.16 11.66 -23.01
N THR A 43 -24.10 10.74 -23.15
CA THR A 43 -25.54 11.06 -23.13
C THR A 43 -26.00 11.56 -21.77
N ALA A 44 -25.62 10.87 -20.69
CA ALA A 44 -25.97 11.30 -19.34
C ALA A 44 -25.44 12.72 -19.03
N ALA A 45 -24.22 13.05 -19.49
CA ALA A 45 -23.63 14.38 -19.33
C ALA A 45 -24.41 15.48 -20.04
N ILE A 46 -24.74 15.27 -21.32
CA ILE A 46 -25.49 16.24 -22.15
C ILE A 46 -26.87 16.50 -21.52
N LYS A 47 -27.62 15.44 -21.24
CA LYS A 47 -28.98 15.55 -20.68
C LYS A 47 -29.01 16.24 -19.32
N THR A 48 -27.98 16.01 -18.51
CA THR A 48 -27.91 16.58 -17.16
C THR A 48 -27.51 18.06 -17.17
N GLN A 49 -26.68 18.49 -18.12
CA GLN A 49 -26.36 19.91 -18.31
C GLN A 49 -27.62 20.70 -18.70
N ASN A 50 -28.46 20.11 -19.56
CA ASN A 50 -29.76 20.70 -19.95
C ASN A 50 -30.75 20.75 -18.78
N ALA A 51 -30.83 19.69 -17.95
CA ALA A 51 -31.73 19.65 -16.79
C ALA A 51 -31.31 20.56 -15.63
N ALA A 52 -30.01 20.83 -15.44
CA ALA A 52 -29.50 21.76 -14.43
C ALA A 52 -29.85 23.22 -14.78
N ALA A 53 -29.85 23.57 -16.07
CA ALA A 53 -30.28 24.87 -16.55
C ALA A 53 -31.78 25.14 -16.27
N ALA A 54 -32.59 24.09 -16.02
CA ALA A 54 -34.02 24.19 -15.70
C ALA A 54 -34.34 24.44 -14.21
N GLY A 55 -33.34 24.64 -13.33
CA GLY A 55 -33.50 25.47 -12.12
C GLY A 55 -33.97 24.84 -10.79
N THR A 56 -33.88 23.52 -10.55
CA THR A 56 -34.19 22.95 -9.21
C THR A 56 -32.96 22.49 -8.42
N ARG A 57 -32.93 22.79 -7.11
CA ARG A 57 -31.81 22.47 -6.18
C ARG A 57 -31.51 20.97 -6.06
N LYS A 58 -32.51 20.11 -6.21
CA LYS A 58 -32.35 18.64 -6.22
C LYS A 58 -31.64 18.18 -7.51
N ASN A 59 -31.98 18.78 -8.65
CA ASN A 59 -31.32 18.50 -9.92
C ASN A 59 -29.86 18.98 -9.93
N GLU A 60 -29.55 20.09 -9.24
CA GLU A 60 -28.19 20.61 -9.13
C GLU A 60 -27.23 19.64 -8.39
N LYS A 61 -27.68 19.06 -7.26
CA LYS A 61 -26.87 18.07 -6.51
C LYS A 61 -26.62 16.80 -7.34
N THR A 62 -27.63 16.32 -8.05
CA THR A 62 -27.50 15.16 -8.95
C THR A 62 -26.60 15.48 -10.14
N ALA A 63 -26.71 16.69 -10.70
CA ALA A 63 -25.84 17.14 -11.78
C ALA A 63 -24.37 17.21 -11.37
N LYS A 64 -24.08 17.69 -10.16
CA LYS A 64 -22.71 17.69 -9.62
C LYS A 64 -22.14 16.27 -9.47
N LYS A 65 -22.95 15.33 -8.98
CA LYS A 65 -22.55 13.91 -8.87
C LYS A 65 -22.25 13.31 -10.24
N LEU A 66 -23.12 13.54 -11.21
CA LEU A 66 -22.95 12.99 -12.56
C LEU A 66 -21.74 13.61 -13.28
N LYS A 67 -21.51 14.93 -13.13
CA LYS A 67 -20.29 15.59 -13.64
C LYS A 67 -19.02 14.99 -13.03
N THR A 68 -19.06 14.63 -11.75
CA THR A 68 -17.96 13.95 -11.06
C THR A 68 -17.75 12.54 -11.60
N ALA A 69 -18.82 11.76 -11.80
CA ALA A 69 -18.74 10.42 -12.40
C ALA A 69 -18.22 10.45 -13.85
N LEU A 70 -18.66 11.43 -14.64
CA LEU A 70 -18.15 11.66 -16.00
C LEU A 70 -16.66 12.00 -16.00
N ALA A 71 -16.24 12.95 -15.16
CA ALA A 71 -14.84 13.35 -15.05
C ALA A 71 -13.95 12.15 -14.67
N ARG A 72 -14.38 11.36 -13.68
CA ARG A 72 -13.70 10.11 -13.31
C ARG A 72 -13.65 9.10 -14.44
N THR A 73 -14.75 8.91 -15.17
CA THR A 73 -14.72 7.97 -16.29
C THR A 73 -13.77 8.45 -17.38
N ARG A 74 -13.78 9.75 -17.70
CA ARG A 74 -12.84 10.34 -18.67
C ARG A 74 -11.38 10.13 -18.26
N LEU A 75 -11.06 10.17 -16.97
CA LEU A 75 -9.72 9.85 -16.48
C LEU A 75 -9.36 8.37 -16.64
N MET A 76 -10.34 7.47 -16.49
CA MET A 76 -10.13 6.02 -16.62
C MET A 76 -10.14 5.52 -18.07
N ILE A 77 -10.80 6.25 -18.96
CA ILE A 77 -10.83 5.95 -20.39
C ILE A 77 -9.54 6.51 -20.98
N CYS A 78 -8.56 5.64 -21.23
CA CYS A 78 -7.41 6.00 -22.03
C CYS A 78 -7.86 6.60 -23.36
N GLN A 79 -7.34 7.78 -23.72
CA GLN A 79 -7.50 8.37 -25.05
C GLN A 79 -6.78 7.47 -26.05
N ARG A 80 -7.53 6.58 -26.70
CA ARG A 80 -7.03 5.71 -27.79
C ARG A 80 -7.63 6.05 -29.15
N GLU A 81 -8.26 7.21 -29.30
CA GLU A 81 -8.79 7.64 -30.59
C GLU A 81 -7.71 8.38 -31.40
N GLU A 82 -7.36 7.72 -32.52
CA GLU A 82 -6.74 8.24 -33.75
C GLU A 82 -5.23 8.50 -33.77
N GLY A 83 -4.47 7.42 -34.01
CA GLY A 83 -3.04 7.50 -34.37
C GLY A 83 -2.32 6.15 -34.32
N ALA A 84 -2.74 5.16 -35.11
CA ALA A 84 -1.89 4.03 -35.40
C ALA A 84 -0.69 4.50 -36.25
N MET A 85 0.53 4.11 -35.83
CA MET A 85 1.84 4.37 -36.45
C MET A 85 2.37 5.82 -36.40
N LEU A 86 3.45 5.99 -35.62
CA LEU A 86 4.51 7.01 -35.77
C LEU A 86 4.08 8.48 -35.55
N SER A 87 4.45 9.17 -34.47
CA SER A 87 5.76 9.12 -33.81
C SER A 87 5.64 9.10 -32.26
N PRO A 88 6.51 8.33 -31.57
CA PRO A 88 6.78 8.52 -30.15
C PRO A 88 7.51 9.87 -29.96
N ARG A 89 6.75 10.93 -29.78
CA ARG A 89 7.23 12.23 -29.27
C ARG A 89 6.37 12.52 -28.04
N SER A 90 6.86 12.86 -26.86
CA SER A 90 8.22 13.20 -26.45
C SER A 90 8.27 13.41 -24.92
N ALA A 91 7.74 12.49 -24.11
CA ALA A 91 8.12 12.46 -22.70
C ALA A 91 9.28 11.47 -22.56
N VAL A 92 10.42 11.86 -23.11
CA VAL A 92 11.69 11.19 -22.80
C VAL A 92 11.97 11.51 -21.34
N LEU A 93 12.19 10.48 -20.53
CA LEU A 93 12.63 10.65 -19.15
C LEU A 93 13.82 11.64 -19.12
N PRO A 94 13.68 12.83 -18.52
CA PRO A 94 14.78 13.78 -18.47
C PRO A 94 15.91 13.24 -17.61
N GLN A 95 17.15 13.41 -18.07
CA GLN A 95 18.37 13.04 -17.34
C GLN A 95 18.33 11.62 -16.72
N PRO A 96 18.12 10.57 -17.52
CA PRO A 96 17.85 9.23 -17.00
C PRO A 96 19.01 8.66 -16.16
N ARG A 97 20.26 9.02 -16.50
CA ARG A 97 21.45 8.60 -15.74
C ARG A 97 21.50 9.24 -14.35
N ALA A 98 21.12 10.51 -14.22
CA ALA A 98 21.05 11.19 -12.94
C ALA A 98 19.94 10.58 -12.08
N ALA A 99 18.76 10.36 -12.68
CA ALA A 99 17.64 9.68 -12.04
C ALA A 99 18.01 8.28 -11.54
N ASP A 100 18.75 7.49 -12.33
CA ASP A 100 19.26 6.18 -11.90
C ASP A 100 20.16 6.28 -10.65
N GLY A 101 21.06 7.27 -10.59
CA GLY A 101 21.90 7.51 -9.42
C GLY A 101 21.09 7.79 -8.16
N VAL A 102 20.09 8.66 -8.27
CA VAL A 102 19.17 9.01 -7.16
C VAL A 102 18.37 7.79 -6.70
N LEU A 103 17.77 7.04 -7.64
CA LEU A 103 16.98 5.86 -7.34
C LEU A 103 17.81 4.74 -6.69
N ARG A 104 19.06 4.55 -7.11
CA ARG A 104 19.99 3.60 -6.46
C ARG A 104 20.28 4.01 -5.02
N ALA A 105 20.49 5.31 -4.75
CA ALA A 105 20.70 5.82 -3.41
C ALA A 105 19.45 5.68 -2.52
N ILE A 106 18.25 5.85 -3.08
CA ILE A 106 16.98 5.61 -2.38
C ILE A 106 16.82 4.12 -2.08
N PHE A 107 17.02 3.26 -3.07
CA PHE A 107 16.99 1.80 -2.92
C PHE A 107 17.91 1.31 -1.79
N ALA A 108 19.15 1.79 -1.75
CA ALA A 108 20.12 1.43 -0.72
C ALA A 108 19.65 1.77 0.71
N ARG A 109 18.80 2.80 0.87
CA ARG A 109 18.18 3.18 2.15
C ARG A 109 16.95 2.34 2.49
N LEU A 110 16.18 1.92 1.48
CA LEU A 110 14.92 1.17 1.65
C LEU A 110 15.13 -0.31 2.02
N VAL A 111 16.11 -0.95 1.38
CA VAL A 111 16.35 -2.39 1.50
C VAL A 111 16.63 -2.80 2.94
N ALA A 112 15.96 -3.86 3.40
CA ALA A 112 16.27 -4.51 4.67
C ALA A 112 17.66 -5.15 4.62
N ARG A 113 18.44 -4.99 5.69
CA ARG A 113 19.75 -5.62 5.88
C ARG A 113 19.77 -6.59 7.06
N GLU A 114 18.60 -6.99 7.54
CA GLU A 114 18.51 -7.84 8.73
C GLU A 114 19.12 -9.22 8.43
N PRO A 115 19.90 -9.79 9.38
CA PRO A 115 20.51 -11.09 9.18
C PRO A 115 19.44 -12.17 8.97
N LYS A 116 19.65 -13.08 8.02
CA LYS A 116 18.77 -14.22 7.77
C LYS A 116 18.46 -15.01 9.05
N LYS A 117 19.48 -15.21 9.90
CA LYS A 117 19.36 -15.86 11.21
C LYS A 117 18.25 -15.26 12.09
N LYS A 118 18.10 -13.92 12.12
CA LYS A 118 17.07 -13.26 12.92
C LYS A 118 15.65 -13.64 12.47
N ILE A 119 15.45 -13.88 11.18
CA ILE A 119 14.17 -14.27 10.58
C ILE A 119 13.90 -15.75 10.86
N ASP A 120 14.93 -16.59 10.71
CA ASP A 120 14.86 -18.03 11.01
C ASP A 120 14.52 -18.26 12.51
N ASP A 121 15.11 -17.45 13.40
CA ASP A 121 14.81 -17.51 14.84
C ASP A 121 13.34 -17.18 15.16
N VAL A 122 12.71 -16.24 14.43
CA VAL A 122 11.27 -15.90 14.59
C VAL A 122 10.41 -17.06 14.12
N ARG A 123 10.73 -17.66 12.96
CA ARG A 123 10.04 -18.85 12.43
C ARG A 123 10.07 -20.01 13.44
N GLU A 124 11.23 -20.28 14.04
CA GLU A 124 11.40 -21.33 15.04
C GLU A 124 10.60 -21.06 16.32
N ARG A 125 10.48 -19.78 16.73
CA ARG A 125 9.59 -19.39 17.84
C ARG A 125 8.12 -19.64 17.52
N CYS A 126 7.68 -19.30 16.31
CA CYS A 126 6.32 -19.61 15.86
C CYS A 126 6.10 -21.12 15.91
N GLU A 127 7.00 -21.90 15.31
CA GLU A 127 6.90 -23.36 15.24
C GLU A 127 6.83 -23.99 16.64
N ARG A 128 7.69 -23.56 17.56
CA ARG A 128 7.67 -24.04 18.95
C ARG A 128 6.34 -23.72 19.65
N ALA A 129 5.79 -22.52 19.47
CA ALA A 129 4.51 -22.15 20.06
C ALA A 129 3.36 -23.02 19.52
N LEU A 130 3.38 -23.35 18.22
CA LEU A 130 2.35 -24.19 17.60
C LEU A 130 2.47 -25.66 18.00
N ARG A 131 3.69 -26.17 18.21
CA ARG A 131 3.92 -27.57 18.60
C ARG A 131 3.33 -27.98 19.94
N ALA A 132 3.07 -27.01 20.82
CA ALA A 132 2.34 -27.27 22.06
C ALA A 132 0.91 -27.82 21.81
N ARG A 133 0.30 -27.45 20.69
CA ARG A 133 -1.04 -27.91 20.29
C ARG A 133 -1.01 -28.94 19.16
N TRP A 134 -0.09 -28.78 18.21
CA TRP A 134 0.05 -29.63 17.02
C TRP A 134 1.50 -30.12 16.92
N PRO A 135 1.85 -31.28 17.48
CA PRO A 135 3.24 -31.77 17.55
C PRO A 135 3.97 -31.81 16.19
N ASP A 136 3.23 -32.13 15.12
CA ASP A 136 3.74 -32.23 13.75
C ASP A 136 3.67 -30.92 12.95
N ALA A 137 3.29 -29.80 13.58
CA ALA A 137 3.27 -28.51 12.90
C ALA A 137 4.69 -28.06 12.51
N THR A 138 4.78 -27.49 11.31
CA THR A 138 5.99 -26.84 10.80
C THR A 138 5.69 -25.41 10.36
N CYS A 139 6.70 -24.55 10.36
CA CYS A 139 6.56 -23.16 9.94
C CYS A 139 7.51 -22.83 8.79
N GLU A 140 6.97 -22.22 7.74
CA GLU A 140 7.72 -21.76 6.58
C GLU A 140 7.62 -20.25 6.43
N VAL A 141 8.76 -19.56 6.26
CA VAL A 141 8.75 -18.12 5.99
C VAL A 141 8.33 -17.90 4.55
N PHE A 142 7.52 -16.86 4.31
CA PHE A 142 7.15 -16.40 2.97
C PHE A 142 7.24 -14.87 2.85
N GLY A 143 6.64 -14.34 1.79
CA GLY A 143 6.48 -12.92 1.57
C GLY A 143 7.77 -12.19 1.23
N SER A 144 7.85 -10.93 1.67
CA SER A 144 8.89 -10.01 1.24
C SER A 144 10.30 -10.41 1.71
N ARG A 145 10.38 -11.08 2.87
CA ARG A 145 11.65 -11.53 3.45
C ARG A 145 12.21 -12.76 2.74
N ARG A 146 11.36 -13.74 2.38
CA ARG A 146 11.76 -14.88 1.54
C ARG A 146 12.18 -14.46 0.14
N SER A 147 11.47 -13.51 -0.46
CA SER A 147 11.72 -13.04 -1.83
C SER A 147 12.88 -12.04 -1.96
N SER A 148 13.61 -11.70 -0.87
CA SER A 148 14.64 -10.64 -0.87
C SER A 148 14.13 -9.24 -1.28
N LEU A 149 12.82 -9.03 -1.14
CA LEU A 149 12.08 -7.80 -1.48
C LEU A 149 11.60 -7.03 -0.23
N ALA A 150 12.13 -7.36 0.94
CA ALA A 150 11.79 -6.72 2.22
C ALA A 150 12.40 -5.32 2.33
N THR A 151 11.62 -4.40 2.88
CA THR A 151 12.10 -3.11 3.38
C THR A 151 12.34 -3.20 4.87
N ARG A 152 13.07 -2.24 5.47
CA ARG A 152 13.47 -2.29 6.89
C ARG A 152 12.33 -2.55 7.88
N ASN A 153 11.11 -2.11 7.55
CA ASN A 153 9.95 -2.22 8.43
C ASN A 153 8.94 -3.27 7.93
N SER A 154 9.38 -4.21 7.08
CA SER A 154 8.53 -5.30 6.60
C SER A 154 8.31 -6.33 7.70
N ASP A 155 7.09 -6.83 7.82
CA ASP A 155 6.74 -7.90 8.75
C ASP A 155 7.39 -9.23 8.34
N VAL A 156 7.37 -10.21 9.26
CA VAL A 156 7.75 -11.60 9.00
C VAL A 156 6.49 -12.39 8.69
N ASP A 157 6.33 -12.78 7.44
CA ASP A 157 5.22 -13.60 6.98
C ASP A 157 5.55 -15.09 7.21
N VAL A 158 4.74 -15.81 8.00
CA VAL A 158 4.94 -17.23 8.36
C VAL A 158 3.73 -18.06 7.96
N CYS A 159 3.95 -19.12 7.20
CA CYS A 159 2.94 -20.13 6.89
C CYS A 159 3.07 -21.28 7.89
N ALA A 160 2.09 -21.43 8.77
CA ALA A 160 1.93 -22.59 9.62
C ALA A 160 1.36 -23.74 8.79
N ILE A 161 2.12 -24.82 8.68
CA ILE A 161 1.73 -26.07 8.03
C ILE A 161 1.27 -27.01 9.13
N ILE A 162 -0.03 -27.23 9.21
CA ILE A 162 -0.68 -28.04 10.24
C ILE A 162 -1.32 -29.26 9.57
N PRO A 163 -0.78 -30.47 9.80
CA PRO A 163 -1.37 -31.73 9.30
C PRO A 163 -2.83 -31.91 9.77
N ASP A 164 -3.65 -32.58 8.95
CA ASP A 164 -5.07 -32.91 9.20
C ASP A 164 -6.11 -31.77 9.18
N GLU A 165 -5.71 -30.51 9.00
CA GLU A 165 -6.64 -29.38 8.76
C GLU A 165 -7.20 -29.35 7.31
N GLU A 166 -6.71 -30.22 6.40
CA GLU A 166 -7.04 -30.21 4.97
C GLU A 166 -7.66 -31.50 4.45
N LYS A 167 -9.00 -31.68 4.51
CA LYS A 167 -9.64 -32.75 3.70
C LYS A 167 -10.98 -32.42 3.03
N THR A 168 -11.62 -31.26 3.25
CA THR A 168 -12.91 -30.97 2.57
C THR A 168 -13.08 -29.50 2.18
N GLU A 169 -13.21 -29.24 0.88
CA GLU A 169 -13.30 -27.89 0.29
C GLU A 169 -14.48 -27.05 0.81
N SER A 170 -15.61 -27.69 1.12
CA SER A 170 -16.84 -27.02 1.58
C SER A 170 -16.74 -26.44 3.00
N THR A 171 -15.78 -26.89 3.81
CA THR A 171 -15.56 -26.39 5.18
C THR A 171 -14.22 -25.69 5.39
N ALA A 172 -13.37 -25.63 4.35
CA ALA A 172 -12.00 -25.12 4.43
C ALA A 172 -11.91 -23.69 4.99
N GLY A 173 -12.84 -22.79 4.64
CA GLY A 173 -12.85 -21.42 5.16
C GLY A 173 -13.16 -21.34 6.67
N LYS A 174 -14.15 -22.11 7.14
CA LYS A 174 -14.51 -22.18 8.57
C LYS A 174 -13.41 -22.86 9.39
N LYS A 175 -12.79 -23.91 8.84
CA LYS A 175 -11.64 -24.61 9.45
C LYS A 175 -10.43 -23.69 9.57
N ARG A 176 -10.04 -23.00 8.49
CA ARG A 176 -8.94 -22.01 8.53
C ARG A 176 -9.18 -20.87 9.52
N ALA A 177 -10.42 -20.39 9.64
CA ALA A 177 -10.77 -19.39 10.64
C ALA A 177 -10.63 -19.93 12.08
N ALA A 178 -11.08 -21.15 12.33
CA ALA A 178 -10.91 -21.81 13.63
C ALA A 178 -9.44 -22.08 13.95
N ALA A 179 -8.66 -22.54 12.97
CA ALA A 179 -7.22 -22.71 13.09
C ALA A 179 -6.51 -21.40 13.43
N ALA A 180 -6.90 -20.28 12.79
CA ALA A 180 -6.35 -18.96 13.12
C ALA A 180 -6.64 -18.55 14.58
N PHE A 181 -7.84 -18.80 15.11
CA PHE A 181 -8.12 -18.55 16.53
C PHE A 181 -7.33 -19.47 17.47
N ALA A 182 -7.13 -20.73 17.08
CA ALA A 182 -6.30 -21.66 17.85
C ALA A 182 -4.81 -21.25 17.84
N ILE A 183 -4.30 -20.78 16.70
CA ILE A 183 -2.94 -20.19 16.59
C ILE A 183 -2.82 -18.94 17.45
N GLU A 184 -3.80 -18.03 17.40
CA GLU A 184 -3.83 -16.85 18.27
C GLU A 184 -3.68 -17.22 19.75
N ARG A 185 -4.39 -18.26 20.20
CA ARG A 185 -4.23 -18.77 21.56
C ARG A 185 -2.83 -19.31 21.83
N CYS A 186 -2.29 -20.14 20.94
CA CYS A 186 -0.93 -20.71 21.09
C CYS A 186 0.15 -19.62 21.16
N LEU A 187 0.04 -18.58 20.33
CA LEU A 187 0.98 -17.46 20.33
C LEU A 187 0.80 -16.58 21.57
N ARG A 188 -0.43 -16.38 22.05
CA ARG A 188 -0.71 -15.59 23.27
C ARG A 188 -0.22 -16.27 24.54
N ASP A 189 -0.28 -17.61 24.59
CA ASP A 189 0.20 -18.40 25.72
C ASP A 189 1.75 -18.52 25.74
N SER A 190 2.43 -18.12 24.66
CA SER A 190 3.89 -18.13 24.55
C SER A 190 4.51 -16.81 25.02
N PRO A 191 5.60 -16.82 25.82
CA PRO A 191 6.31 -15.60 26.23
C PRO A 191 7.09 -14.94 25.08
N ASP A 192 7.20 -15.60 23.93
CA ASP A 192 7.97 -15.12 22.78
C ASP A 192 7.19 -14.07 21.94
N PHE A 193 5.89 -13.87 22.18
CA PHE A 193 5.02 -13.00 21.37
C PHE A 193 4.20 -12.01 22.21
N ALA A 194 3.96 -10.84 21.63
CA ALA A 194 3.08 -9.79 22.15
C ALA A 194 2.08 -9.34 21.07
N ASP A 195 1.10 -8.51 21.45
CA ASP A 195 0.11 -7.90 20.55
C ASP A 195 -0.62 -8.91 19.62
N VAL A 196 -0.88 -10.12 20.12
CA VAL A 196 -1.42 -11.22 19.32
C VAL A 196 -2.93 -11.03 19.06
N ARG A 197 -3.31 -11.01 17.77
CA ARG A 197 -4.69 -10.85 17.30
C ARG A 197 -4.97 -11.61 16.02
N ALA A 198 -6.05 -12.40 15.99
CA ALA A 198 -6.56 -13.00 14.75
C ALA A 198 -7.43 -12.03 13.92
N ILE A 199 -7.28 -12.12 12.59
CA ILE A 199 -8.15 -11.51 11.58
C ILE A 199 -8.77 -12.64 10.77
N ALA A 200 -9.76 -13.32 11.36
CA ALA A 200 -10.30 -14.57 10.82
C ALA A 200 -11.37 -14.41 9.72
N ARG A 201 -11.89 -13.19 9.50
CA ARG A 201 -12.97 -12.92 8.52
C ARG A 201 -12.47 -12.58 7.11
N ALA A 202 -11.16 -12.45 6.91
CA ALA A 202 -10.56 -12.16 5.60
C ALA A 202 -10.56 -13.39 4.68
N ARG A 203 -10.38 -13.20 3.36
CA ARG A 203 -10.21 -14.30 2.38
C ARG A 203 -9.15 -15.32 2.83
N VAL A 204 -8.04 -14.81 3.38
CA VAL A 204 -7.00 -15.59 4.03
C VAL A 204 -6.95 -15.15 5.50
N PRO A 205 -7.43 -15.98 6.44
CA PRO A 205 -7.26 -15.74 7.87
C PRO A 205 -5.78 -15.56 8.22
N VAL A 206 -5.48 -14.51 8.98
CA VAL A 206 -4.11 -14.20 9.44
C VAL A 206 -4.11 -13.88 10.93
N VAL A 207 -3.10 -14.35 11.64
CA VAL A 207 -2.83 -13.99 13.03
C VAL A 207 -1.66 -13.01 13.05
N LYS A 208 -1.94 -11.79 13.49
CA LYS A 208 -0.91 -10.76 13.66
C LYS A 208 -0.35 -10.85 15.06
N ALA A 209 0.96 -10.75 15.18
CA ALA A 209 1.68 -10.73 16.44
C ALA A 209 2.91 -9.83 16.34
N ARG A 210 3.55 -9.57 17.46
CA ARG A 210 4.87 -8.94 17.54
C ARG A 210 5.83 -9.90 18.24
N ASP A 211 6.96 -10.18 17.62
CA ASP A 211 8.02 -10.98 18.24
C ASP A 211 8.66 -10.18 19.38
N ALA A 212 8.60 -10.70 20.61
CA ALA A 212 9.01 -9.97 21.81
C ALA A 212 10.52 -9.68 21.85
N ARG A 213 11.34 -10.50 21.19
CA ARG A 213 12.81 -10.38 21.20
C ARG A 213 13.32 -9.38 20.18
N THR A 214 12.73 -9.40 18.99
CA THR A 214 13.19 -8.60 17.84
C THR A 214 12.34 -7.36 17.56
N SER A 215 11.19 -7.27 18.22
CA SER A 215 10.14 -6.26 17.96
C SER A 215 9.60 -6.29 16.53
N LEU A 216 9.88 -7.32 15.73
CA LEU A 216 9.34 -7.46 14.37
C LEU A 216 7.85 -7.82 14.42
N GLY A 217 7.06 -7.23 13.52
CA GLY A 217 5.71 -7.71 13.25
C GLY A 217 5.76 -9.10 12.61
N VAL A 218 4.82 -9.97 12.97
CA VAL A 218 4.71 -11.34 12.47
C VAL A 218 3.27 -11.57 12.02
N ASP A 219 3.10 -11.97 10.76
CA ASP A 219 1.81 -12.34 10.17
C ASP A 219 1.82 -13.85 9.93
N VAL A 220 1.02 -14.61 10.70
CA VAL A 220 0.93 -16.08 10.60
C VAL A 220 -0.34 -16.49 9.85
N VAL A 221 -0.19 -17.26 8.78
CA VAL A 221 -1.31 -17.83 8.00
C VAL A 221 -1.27 -19.36 8.06
N VAL A 222 -2.40 -20.01 7.82
CA VAL A 222 -2.52 -21.49 7.91
C VAL A 222 -2.62 -22.11 6.53
N ASN A 223 -1.76 -23.10 6.25
CA ASN A 223 -1.79 -23.94 5.06
C ASN A 223 -2.01 -23.14 3.75
N ASN A 224 -1.20 -22.09 3.56
CA ASN A 224 -1.25 -21.23 2.38
C ASN A 224 -0.04 -21.49 1.45
N GLU A 225 -0.09 -22.63 0.77
CA GLU A 225 0.95 -23.05 -0.18
C GLU A 225 1.10 -22.08 -1.37
N ILE A 226 -0.01 -21.48 -1.80
CA ILE A 226 -0.01 -20.49 -2.88
C ILE A 226 0.87 -19.29 -2.50
N ALA A 227 0.81 -18.81 -1.26
CA ALA A 227 1.66 -17.72 -0.79
C ALA A 227 3.16 -18.09 -0.80
N LEU A 228 3.50 -19.36 -0.48
CA LEU A 228 4.87 -19.87 -0.57
C LEU A 228 5.38 -19.90 -2.01
N ARG A 229 4.55 -20.39 -2.94
CA ARG A 229 4.86 -20.42 -4.38
C ARG A 229 5.02 -19.01 -4.94
N ASN A 230 4.08 -18.10 -4.67
CA ASN A 230 4.14 -16.70 -5.10
C ASN A 230 5.39 -15.98 -4.58
N SER A 231 5.78 -16.25 -3.33
CA SER A 231 6.99 -15.67 -2.74
C SER A 231 8.26 -16.22 -3.39
N THR A 232 8.26 -17.49 -3.76
CA THR A 232 9.37 -18.12 -4.49
C THR A 232 9.50 -17.54 -5.89
N LEU A 233 8.39 -17.42 -6.63
CA LEU A 233 8.34 -16.80 -7.95
C LEU A 233 8.88 -15.37 -7.95
N LEU A 234 8.41 -14.53 -7.01
CA LEU A 234 8.91 -13.16 -6.86
C LEU A 234 10.40 -13.11 -6.52
N GLY A 235 10.88 -14.06 -5.71
CA GLY A 235 12.30 -14.21 -5.41
C GLY A 235 13.14 -14.56 -6.64
N GLN A 236 12.64 -15.46 -7.50
CA GLN A 236 13.29 -15.81 -8.76
C GLN A 236 13.36 -14.59 -9.69
N TYR A 237 12.24 -13.91 -9.94
CA TYR A 237 12.24 -12.68 -10.74
C TYR A 237 13.19 -11.59 -10.22
N ALA A 238 13.28 -11.44 -8.90
CA ALA A 238 14.21 -10.49 -8.29
C ALA A 238 15.69 -10.90 -8.45
N ALA A 239 15.98 -12.19 -8.63
CA ALA A 239 17.31 -12.72 -8.84
C ALA A 239 17.76 -12.69 -10.31
N GLU A 240 16.82 -12.71 -11.27
CA GLU A 240 17.12 -12.69 -12.72
C GLU A 240 17.92 -11.45 -13.16
N ASP A 241 17.60 -10.26 -12.64
CA ASP A 241 18.29 -9.02 -12.98
C ASP A 241 18.32 -8.07 -11.77
N ALA A 242 19.46 -7.41 -11.52
CA ALA A 242 19.60 -6.46 -10.42
C ALA A 242 18.56 -5.31 -10.50
N ARG A 243 18.23 -4.86 -11.72
CA ARG A 243 17.20 -3.85 -11.99
C ARG A 243 15.81 -4.34 -11.60
N ALA A 244 15.53 -5.64 -11.74
CA ALA A 244 14.24 -6.24 -11.38
C ALA A 244 13.99 -6.07 -9.88
N ARG A 245 14.95 -6.49 -9.05
CA ARG A 245 14.87 -6.30 -7.60
C ARG A 245 14.71 -4.83 -7.22
N THR A 246 15.48 -3.94 -7.86
CA THR A 246 15.38 -2.50 -7.60
C THR A 246 13.99 -1.95 -7.94
N LEU A 247 13.47 -2.24 -9.13
CA LEU A 247 12.16 -1.77 -9.57
C LEU A 247 11.06 -2.25 -8.62
N ILE A 248 11.03 -3.54 -8.29
CA ILE A 248 9.99 -4.12 -7.42
C ILE A 248 10.01 -3.44 -6.05
N ILE A 249 11.19 -3.21 -5.45
CA ILE A 249 11.29 -2.53 -4.16
C ILE A 249 10.86 -1.06 -4.26
N LEU A 250 11.22 -0.34 -5.31
CA LEU A 250 10.80 1.06 -5.50
C LEU A 250 9.27 1.15 -5.65
N VAL A 251 8.66 0.35 -6.52
CA VAL A 251 7.19 0.36 -6.72
C VAL A 251 6.46 0.04 -5.41
N LYS A 252 6.91 -0.98 -4.67
CA LYS A 252 6.34 -1.31 -3.34
C LYS A 252 6.51 -0.17 -2.34
N ALA A 253 7.67 0.45 -2.29
CA ALA A 253 7.98 1.52 -1.34
C ALA A 253 7.22 2.81 -1.64
N TRP A 254 6.97 3.11 -2.91
CA TRP A 254 6.09 4.19 -3.37
C TRP A 254 4.66 3.91 -2.93
N ALA A 255 4.12 2.73 -3.29
CA ALA A 255 2.76 2.36 -2.93
C ALA A 255 2.52 2.41 -1.42
N ARG A 256 3.46 1.86 -0.62
CA ARG A 256 3.36 1.87 0.85
C ARG A 256 3.28 3.28 1.45
N ARG A 257 3.88 4.30 0.83
CA ARG A 257 3.91 5.66 1.41
C ARG A 257 2.79 6.55 0.90
N ARG A 258 2.24 6.19 -0.24
CA ARG A 258 1.33 7.03 -1.01
C ARG A 258 -0.10 6.49 -1.06
N LEU A 259 -0.23 5.17 -1.02
CA LEU A 259 -1.46 4.41 -1.22
C LEU A 259 -1.84 3.51 -0.03
N ASP A 260 -0.98 3.40 1.01
CA ASP A 260 -1.22 2.49 2.14
C ASP A 260 -2.33 3.00 3.06
N ASP A 261 -3.54 2.61 2.66
CA ASP A 261 -4.73 2.46 3.48
C ASP A 261 -5.24 1.04 3.18
N ALA A 262 -4.45 0.00 3.51
CA ALA A 262 -4.82 -1.39 3.26
C ALA A 262 -6.15 -1.81 3.91
N GLN A 263 -6.63 -1.04 4.90
CA GLN A 263 -7.98 -1.18 5.48
C GLN A 263 -9.05 -0.32 4.78
N GLY A 264 -8.65 0.68 3.97
CA GLY A 264 -9.53 1.58 3.20
C GLY A 264 -9.67 1.23 1.71
N GLY A 265 -9.17 0.07 1.28
CA GLY A 265 -9.39 -0.48 -0.05
C GLY A 265 -8.38 -0.05 -1.11
N GLY A 266 -7.10 0.00 -0.76
CA GLY A 266 -5.97 0.04 -1.70
C GLY A 266 -5.48 -1.37 -2.09
N LEU A 267 -4.59 -1.44 -3.08
CA LEU A 267 -3.93 -2.69 -3.48
C LEU A 267 -2.91 -3.15 -2.43
N SER A 268 -2.70 -4.47 -2.36
CA SER A 268 -1.66 -5.05 -1.49
C SER A 268 -0.25 -4.78 -2.03
N SER A 269 0.75 -4.82 -1.16
CA SER A 269 2.17 -4.78 -1.57
C SER A 269 2.55 -5.89 -2.55
N TYR A 270 1.85 -7.03 -2.48
CA TYR A 270 2.02 -8.14 -3.42
C TYR A 270 1.48 -7.78 -4.81
N ALA A 271 0.28 -7.21 -4.91
CA ALA A 271 -0.28 -6.76 -6.19
C ALA A 271 0.64 -5.74 -6.90
N HIS A 272 1.21 -4.79 -6.14
CA HIS A 272 2.20 -3.85 -6.67
C HIS A 272 3.49 -4.54 -7.15
N ALA A 273 3.92 -5.61 -6.50
CA ALA A 273 5.06 -6.41 -6.96
C ALA A 273 4.75 -7.13 -8.28
N ILE A 274 3.54 -7.69 -8.42
CA ILE A 274 3.08 -8.32 -9.67
C ILE A 274 3.02 -7.30 -10.82
N LEU A 275 2.52 -6.08 -10.58
CA LEU A 275 2.55 -5.01 -11.58
C LEU A 275 3.99 -4.64 -12.00
N ALA A 276 4.94 -4.63 -11.06
CA ALA A 276 6.34 -4.38 -11.37
C ALA A 276 6.95 -5.53 -12.21
N VAL A 277 6.64 -6.79 -11.88
CA VAL A 277 7.02 -7.96 -12.70
C VAL A 277 6.45 -7.87 -14.10
N HIS A 278 5.18 -7.50 -14.24
CA HIS A 278 4.57 -7.28 -15.54
C HIS A 278 5.30 -6.20 -16.36
N THR A 279 5.72 -5.08 -15.74
CA THR A 279 6.57 -4.09 -16.42
C THR A 279 7.90 -4.71 -16.88
N LEU A 280 8.57 -5.48 -16.03
CA LEU A 280 9.85 -6.13 -16.37
C LEU A 280 9.71 -7.09 -17.56
N LEU A 281 8.61 -7.85 -17.60
CA LEU A 281 8.27 -8.75 -18.69
C LEU A 281 7.96 -7.99 -19.99
N ARG A 282 7.12 -6.94 -19.93
CA ARG A 282 6.81 -6.09 -21.10
C ARG A 282 8.06 -5.41 -21.66
N CYS A 283 8.96 -4.95 -20.79
CA CYS A 283 10.23 -4.34 -21.17
C CYS A 283 11.32 -5.36 -21.51
N ARG A 284 11.03 -6.67 -21.46
CA ARG A 284 11.98 -7.77 -21.74
C ARG A 284 13.28 -7.69 -20.92
N VAL A 285 13.17 -7.27 -19.66
CA VAL A 285 14.30 -7.22 -18.71
C VAL A 285 14.56 -8.60 -18.09
N VAL A 286 13.51 -9.39 -17.90
CA VAL A 286 13.57 -10.74 -17.31
C VAL A 286 12.83 -11.71 -18.23
N PRO A 287 13.19 -13.01 -18.24
CA PRO A 287 12.41 -14.04 -18.92
C PRO A 287 11.03 -14.19 -18.28
N ASN A 288 10.05 -14.72 -19.03
CA ASN A 288 8.83 -15.21 -18.41
C ASN A 288 9.14 -16.56 -17.74
N LEU A 289 9.10 -16.61 -16.41
CA LEU A 289 9.42 -17.83 -15.66
C LEU A 289 8.26 -18.84 -15.60
N LEU A 290 7.06 -18.45 -16.05
CA LEU A 290 5.85 -19.27 -16.00
C LEU A 290 5.44 -19.82 -17.36
N GLU A 291 6.03 -19.33 -18.44
CA GLU A 291 5.87 -19.87 -19.79
C GLU A 291 7.24 -20.23 -20.36
N ASP A 292 7.33 -21.36 -21.05
CA ASP A 292 8.55 -21.78 -21.74
C ASP A 292 8.73 -20.97 -23.03
N ARG A 293 9.08 -19.68 -22.87
CA ARG A 293 9.45 -18.81 -23.99
C ARG A 293 10.90 -18.37 -23.84
N PRO A 294 11.76 -18.61 -24.84
CA PRO A 294 13.13 -18.11 -24.80
C PRO A 294 13.10 -16.59 -24.78
N ALA A 295 13.62 -16.00 -23.71
CA ALA A 295 13.73 -14.56 -23.61
C ALA A 295 14.73 -14.06 -24.65
N ARG A 296 14.26 -13.29 -25.64
CA ARG A 296 15.13 -12.33 -26.32
C ARG A 296 15.36 -11.16 -25.37
N LEU A 297 16.41 -11.27 -24.56
CA LEU A 297 16.91 -10.23 -23.66
C LEU A 297 17.56 -9.10 -24.51
N ASP A 298 16.76 -8.40 -25.30
CA ASP A 298 17.29 -7.52 -26.35
C ASP A 298 17.64 -6.10 -25.87
N ASP A 299 17.40 -5.72 -24.61
CA ASP A 299 17.73 -4.37 -24.17
C ASP A 299 18.38 -4.24 -22.77
N ARG A 300 19.70 -4.47 -22.74
CA ARG A 300 20.56 -4.11 -21.61
C ARG A 300 20.70 -2.58 -21.40
N ARG A 301 20.07 -1.72 -22.21
CA ARG A 301 20.26 -0.25 -22.15
C ARG A 301 19.29 0.44 -21.19
N LEU A 302 18.16 -0.17 -20.83
CA LEU A 302 17.19 0.46 -19.94
C LEU A 302 17.67 0.48 -18.48
N GLY A 303 17.91 1.67 -17.95
CA GLY A 303 18.13 1.91 -16.52
C GLY A 303 16.87 1.72 -15.68
N VAL A 304 17.03 1.66 -14.36
CA VAL A 304 15.92 1.54 -13.40
C VAL A 304 14.96 2.72 -13.52
N ALA A 305 15.47 3.92 -13.77
CA ALA A 305 14.65 5.12 -13.92
C ALA A 305 13.70 5.01 -15.12
N HIS A 306 14.17 4.47 -16.25
CA HIS A 306 13.31 4.23 -17.40
C HIS A 306 12.25 3.17 -17.11
N LEU A 307 12.61 2.10 -16.39
CA LEU A 307 11.65 1.06 -16.01
C LEU A 307 10.57 1.59 -15.07
N LEU A 308 10.96 2.44 -14.11
CA LEU A 308 10.02 3.09 -13.20
C LEU A 308 9.12 4.08 -13.95
N TYR A 309 9.67 4.85 -14.88
CA TYR A 309 8.90 5.73 -15.77
C TYR A 309 7.91 4.95 -16.62
N ASP A 310 8.33 3.86 -17.29
CA ASP A 310 7.42 3.04 -18.10
C ASP A 310 6.34 2.36 -17.25
N HIS A 311 6.65 1.95 -16.02
CA HIS A 311 5.67 1.41 -15.08
C HIS A 311 4.52 2.40 -14.83
N PHE A 312 4.84 3.65 -14.48
CA PHE A 312 3.81 4.66 -14.22
C PHE A 312 3.12 5.09 -15.50
N ARG A 313 3.86 5.31 -16.59
CA ARG A 313 3.30 5.71 -17.89
C ARG A 313 2.30 4.68 -18.38
N PHE A 314 2.62 3.40 -18.26
CA PHE A 314 1.73 2.32 -18.66
C PHE A 314 0.40 2.38 -17.92
N LEU A 315 0.42 2.48 -16.59
CA LEU A 315 -0.79 2.52 -15.77
C LEU A 315 -1.56 3.84 -15.91
N ALA A 316 -0.87 4.96 -16.11
CA ALA A 316 -1.48 6.28 -16.21
C ALA A 316 -2.09 6.55 -17.60
N THR A 317 -1.49 6.02 -18.67
CA THR A 317 -1.81 6.44 -20.04
C THR A 317 -2.06 5.33 -21.05
N ASN A 318 -1.62 4.08 -20.80
CA ASN A 318 -1.70 3.00 -21.77
C ASN A 318 -2.64 1.86 -21.36
N PHE A 319 -3.01 1.75 -20.09
CA PHE A 319 -3.83 0.65 -19.57
C PHE A 319 -5.32 1.00 -19.61
N ASP A 320 -6.12 0.16 -20.28
CA ASP A 320 -7.57 0.33 -20.29
C ASP A 320 -8.20 -0.31 -19.06
N PHE A 321 -8.54 0.51 -18.07
CA PHE A 321 -9.17 0.04 -16.85
C PHE A 321 -10.54 -0.60 -17.10
N PHE A 322 -11.29 -0.26 -18.16
CA PHE A 322 -12.64 -0.78 -18.36
C PHE A 322 -12.65 -2.20 -18.89
N SER A 323 -11.72 -2.50 -19.79
CA SER A 323 -11.78 -3.71 -20.61
C SER A 323 -10.66 -4.69 -20.33
N ASP A 324 -9.54 -4.26 -19.75
CA ASP A 324 -8.37 -5.12 -19.60
C ASP A 324 -8.12 -5.58 -18.16
N SER A 325 -7.47 -6.74 -18.05
CA SER A 325 -6.85 -7.28 -16.85
C SER A 325 -5.39 -7.58 -17.13
N ILE A 326 -4.52 -7.36 -16.14
CA ILE A 326 -3.08 -7.57 -16.26
C ILE A 326 -2.74 -9.00 -15.83
N SER A 327 -1.96 -9.73 -16.65
CA SER A 327 -1.38 -11.02 -16.27
C SER A 327 0.14 -10.99 -16.34
N ALA A 328 0.78 -11.21 -15.19
CA ALA A 328 2.22 -11.48 -15.14
C ALA A 328 2.55 -12.92 -15.56
N ARG A 329 1.56 -13.83 -15.62
CA ARG A 329 1.73 -15.21 -16.07
C ARG A 329 1.95 -15.28 -17.58
N THR A 330 1.13 -14.57 -18.36
CA THR A 330 1.24 -14.54 -19.84
C THR A 330 2.06 -13.36 -20.36
N ALA A 331 2.51 -12.47 -19.47
CA ALA A 331 3.12 -11.19 -19.83
C ALA A 331 2.23 -10.34 -20.76
N SER A 332 0.91 -10.48 -20.64
CA SER A 332 -0.07 -9.84 -21.53
C SER A 332 -1.28 -9.28 -20.78
N LEU A 333 -2.07 -8.52 -21.52
CA LEU A 333 -3.42 -8.16 -21.12
C LEU A 333 -4.40 -9.24 -21.58
N PHE A 334 -5.51 -9.39 -20.87
CA PHE A 334 -6.65 -10.19 -21.30
C PHE A 334 -7.97 -9.49 -20.94
N PRO A 335 -9.08 -9.82 -21.63
CA PRO A 335 -10.34 -9.17 -21.39
C PRO A 335 -10.84 -9.36 -19.96
N LYS A 336 -11.23 -8.26 -19.32
CA LYS A 336 -11.85 -8.27 -17.99
C LYS A 336 -13.16 -9.06 -17.98
N SER A 337 -13.87 -9.13 -19.10
CA SER A 337 -15.08 -9.95 -19.25
C SER A 337 -14.81 -11.44 -19.03
N SER A 338 -13.57 -11.90 -19.23
CA SER A 338 -13.20 -13.28 -18.94
C SER A 338 -13.41 -13.67 -17.48
N TRP A 339 -13.46 -12.72 -16.55
CA TRP A 339 -13.71 -13.02 -15.12
C TRP A 339 -15.16 -13.33 -14.76
N ILE A 340 -16.14 -12.98 -15.62
CA ILE A 340 -17.57 -12.97 -15.27
C ILE A 340 -18.05 -14.33 -14.77
N ASP A 341 -17.65 -15.41 -15.44
CA ASP A 341 -18.07 -16.77 -15.11
C ASP A 341 -17.15 -17.45 -14.09
N HIS A 342 -16.04 -16.81 -13.73
CA HIS A 342 -14.97 -17.40 -12.92
C HIS A 342 -14.89 -16.84 -11.49
N LEU A 343 -15.42 -15.63 -11.27
CA LEU A 343 -15.42 -14.99 -9.95
C LEU A 343 -16.82 -14.95 -9.35
N LYS A 344 -16.91 -15.22 -8.05
CA LYS A 344 -18.16 -15.07 -7.28
C LYS A 344 -18.74 -13.65 -7.39
N ASN A 345 -17.86 -12.65 -7.44
CA ASN A 345 -18.22 -11.26 -7.69
C ASN A 345 -17.44 -10.80 -8.93
N PRO A 346 -18.11 -10.47 -10.03
CA PRO A 346 -17.43 -9.99 -11.22
C PRO A 346 -16.71 -8.66 -10.93
N PRO A 347 -15.61 -8.37 -11.65
CA PRO A 347 -14.89 -7.13 -11.46
C PRO A 347 -15.71 -5.93 -11.90
N LYS A 348 -15.50 -4.81 -11.23
CA LYS A 348 -16.14 -3.55 -11.60
C LYS A 348 -15.39 -2.93 -12.78
N ALA A 349 -16.11 -2.21 -13.64
CA ALA A 349 -15.53 -1.60 -14.83
C ALA A 349 -14.36 -0.67 -14.49
N TRP A 350 -14.52 0.18 -13.47
CA TRP A 350 -13.52 1.15 -13.03
C TRP A 350 -12.31 0.55 -12.30
N ARG A 351 -12.36 -0.73 -11.93
CA ARG A 351 -11.38 -1.34 -11.02
C ARG A 351 -10.15 -1.82 -11.78
N LEU A 352 -8.95 -1.53 -11.28
CA LEU A 352 -7.75 -2.18 -11.80
C LEU A 352 -7.83 -3.69 -11.50
N SER A 353 -7.82 -4.52 -12.54
CA SER A 353 -7.87 -5.98 -12.40
C SER A 353 -6.51 -6.61 -12.72
N ILE A 354 -6.05 -7.48 -11.83
CA ILE A 354 -4.71 -8.10 -11.88
C ILE A 354 -4.87 -9.58 -11.53
N GLU A 355 -4.50 -10.45 -12.46
CA GLU A 355 -4.51 -11.91 -12.26
C GLU A 355 -3.39 -12.33 -11.30
N ASP A 356 -3.71 -13.15 -10.31
CA ASP A 356 -2.69 -13.87 -9.54
C ASP A 356 -2.01 -14.96 -10.40
N PRO A 357 -0.67 -15.09 -10.39
CA PRO A 357 0.01 -16.05 -11.26
C PRO A 357 -0.32 -17.52 -11.00
N TYR A 358 -0.67 -17.91 -9.77
CA TYR A 358 -1.02 -19.30 -9.41
C TYR A 358 -2.51 -19.49 -9.11
N GLU A 359 -3.23 -18.45 -8.69
CA GLU A 359 -4.69 -18.38 -8.63
C GLU A 359 -5.24 -17.70 -9.91
N HIS A 360 -4.79 -18.17 -11.08
CA HIS A 360 -5.13 -17.62 -12.40
C HIS A 360 -6.58 -17.92 -12.82
N LEU A 361 -7.01 -17.36 -13.96
CA LEU A 361 -8.39 -17.45 -14.47
C LEU A 361 -8.97 -18.88 -14.50
N HIS A 362 -8.18 -19.83 -14.98
CA HIS A 362 -8.58 -21.26 -15.08
C HIS A 362 -8.22 -22.10 -13.84
N SER A 363 -7.76 -21.49 -12.75
CA SER A 363 -7.45 -22.23 -11.53
C SER A 363 -8.74 -22.61 -10.79
N PRO A 364 -8.73 -23.59 -9.87
CA PRO A 364 -9.91 -23.93 -9.08
C PRO A 364 -10.44 -22.77 -8.22
N ARG A 365 -9.58 -21.79 -7.90
CA ARG A 365 -9.92 -20.62 -7.08
C ARG A 365 -9.30 -19.35 -7.68
N PRO A 366 -9.87 -18.82 -8.77
CA PRO A 366 -9.32 -17.64 -9.42
C PRO A 366 -9.28 -16.42 -8.48
N HIS A 367 -8.29 -15.55 -8.68
CA HIS A 367 -8.11 -14.36 -7.87
C HIS A 367 -7.75 -13.14 -8.72
N ASP A 368 -8.68 -12.17 -8.75
CA ASP A 368 -8.37 -10.79 -9.09
C ASP A 368 -7.80 -10.10 -7.85
N LEU A 369 -6.51 -9.74 -7.88
CA LEU A 369 -5.84 -9.03 -6.78
C LEU A 369 -6.41 -7.60 -6.59
N GLY A 370 -7.09 -7.09 -7.61
CA GLY A 370 -7.83 -5.83 -7.57
C GLY A 370 -9.12 -5.89 -6.76
N ASP A 371 -9.60 -7.07 -6.35
CA ASP A 371 -10.94 -7.21 -5.74
C ASP A 371 -11.13 -6.40 -4.45
N VAL A 372 -10.04 -6.12 -3.75
CA VAL A 372 -10.02 -5.30 -2.54
C VAL A 372 -10.16 -3.79 -2.80
N MET A 373 -10.03 -3.34 -4.05
CA MET A 373 -10.01 -1.92 -4.37
C MET A 373 -11.37 -1.26 -4.19
N THR A 374 -11.38 -0.14 -3.48
CA THR A 374 -12.52 0.78 -3.40
C THR A 374 -12.39 1.87 -4.46
N LEU A 375 -13.50 2.56 -4.74
CA LEU A 375 -13.47 3.70 -5.65
C LEU A 375 -12.55 4.81 -5.11
N LYS A 376 -12.52 5.01 -3.78
CA LYS A 376 -11.57 5.93 -3.12
C LYS A 376 -10.13 5.49 -3.36
N GLY A 377 -9.83 4.20 -3.20
CA GLY A 377 -8.50 3.65 -3.48
C GLY A 377 -8.08 3.83 -4.94
N MET A 378 -9.04 3.69 -5.87
CA MET A 378 -8.81 3.93 -7.29
C MET A 378 -8.55 5.42 -7.61
N ASP A 379 -9.35 6.34 -7.05
CA ASP A 379 -9.13 7.78 -7.18
C ASP A 379 -7.74 8.18 -6.63
N GLN A 380 -7.32 7.57 -5.51
CA GLN A 380 -5.99 7.79 -4.94
C GLN A 380 -4.87 7.23 -5.82
N LEU A 381 -5.05 6.04 -6.40
CA LEU A 381 -4.10 5.45 -7.32
C LEU A 381 -3.88 6.38 -8.52
N GLN A 382 -4.95 6.84 -9.17
CA GLN A 382 -4.86 7.74 -10.33
C GLN A 382 -4.12 9.03 -10.00
N ALA A 383 -4.51 9.73 -8.93
CA ALA A 383 -3.83 10.96 -8.52
C ALA A 383 -2.34 10.76 -8.24
N GLU A 384 -1.98 9.60 -7.70
CA GLU A 384 -0.58 9.26 -7.42
C GLU A 384 0.20 8.79 -8.65
N LEU A 385 -0.47 8.22 -9.66
CA LEU A 385 0.11 7.92 -10.97
C LEU A 385 0.42 9.23 -11.71
N ASP A 386 -0.54 10.16 -11.77
CA ASP A 386 -0.36 11.47 -12.43
C ASP A 386 0.80 12.26 -11.79
N ARG A 387 0.79 12.41 -10.46
CA ARG A 387 1.89 13.08 -9.77
C ARG A 387 3.22 12.34 -9.95
N ALA A 388 3.23 11.00 -10.05
CA ALA A 388 4.48 10.28 -10.31
C ALA A 388 5.02 10.59 -11.70
N MET A 389 4.14 10.68 -12.71
CA MET A 389 4.50 11.08 -14.07
C MET A 389 5.06 12.51 -14.11
N ASP A 390 4.48 13.45 -13.38
CA ASP A 390 4.99 14.82 -13.28
C ASP A 390 6.39 14.87 -12.65
N LEU A 391 6.59 14.16 -11.53
CA LEU A 391 7.86 14.16 -10.81
C LEU A 391 8.99 13.51 -11.63
N LEU A 392 8.70 12.42 -12.35
CA LEU A 392 9.66 11.75 -13.21
C LEU A 392 9.95 12.51 -14.50
N SER A 393 8.98 13.28 -15.00
CA SER A 393 9.16 14.12 -16.18
C SER A 393 9.78 15.49 -15.85
N HIS A 394 10.13 15.74 -14.59
CA HIS A 394 10.76 16.99 -14.16
C HIS A 394 12.21 17.07 -14.65
N PRO A 395 12.69 18.24 -15.15
CA PRO A 395 14.06 18.38 -15.65
C PRO A 395 15.17 18.13 -14.63
N ASP A 396 14.90 18.36 -13.34
CA ASP A 396 15.83 18.13 -12.24
C ASP A 396 15.36 16.96 -11.35
N PRO A 397 15.86 15.73 -11.58
CA PRO A 397 15.45 14.55 -10.82
C PRO A 397 16.03 14.50 -9.39
N ASN A 398 17.09 15.26 -9.09
CA ASN A 398 17.74 15.23 -7.78
C ASN A 398 16.83 15.78 -6.68
N ASN A 399 16.01 16.77 -7.02
CA ASN A 399 15.09 17.44 -6.10
C ASN A 399 13.69 16.81 -6.05
N THR A 400 13.26 16.06 -7.07
CA THR A 400 11.87 15.59 -7.20
C THR A 400 11.68 14.10 -6.87
N LEU A 401 12.64 13.23 -7.23
CA LEU A 401 12.41 11.79 -7.12
C LEU A 401 12.33 11.29 -5.69
N ALA A 402 12.96 11.98 -4.74
CA ALA A 402 12.81 11.68 -3.32
C ALA A 402 11.34 11.83 -2.86
N SER A 403 10.59 12.78 -3.44
CA SER A 403 9.18 13.03 -3.11
C SER A 403 8.22 11.95 -3.58
N LEU A 404 8.62 11.08 -4.51
CA LEU A 404 7.87 9.85 -4.81
C LEU A 404 7.75 8.96 -3.56
N PHE A 405 8.76 8.99 -2.70
CA PHE A 405 8.89 8.14 -1.51
C PHE A 405 8.75 8.94 -0.21
N GLN A 406 8.08 10.10 -0.24
CA GLN A 406 7.70 10.83 0.96
C GLN A 406 6.27 10.47 1.36
N ASP A 407 6.04 10.32 2.67
CA ASP A 407 4.70 10.02 3.19
C ASP A 407 3.72 11.12 2.83
N ARG A 408 2.52 10.70 2.38
CA ARG A 408 1.46 11.63 1.93
C ARG A 408 1.12 12.71 2.97
N PHE A 409 1.17 12.36 4.26
CA PHE A 409 0.78 13.25 5.35
C PHE A 409 1.93 14.05 5.98
N ASN A 410 3.20 13.76 5.63
CA ASN A 410 4.37 14.51 6.14
C ASN A 410 4.73 15.74 5.29
N ALA A 411 4.09 15.94 4.13
CA ALA A 411 4.30 17.13 3.30
C ALA A 411 3.81 18.44 3.94
N ALA A 412 3.05 18.39 5.04
CA ALA A 412 2.56 19.57 5.78
C ALA A 412 3.54 20.10 6.86
N ARG A 413 4.71 19.47 7.06
CA ARG A 413 5.77 19.96 7.96
C ARG A 413 7.03 20.32 7.17
N ILE A 414 6.88 21.24 6.22
CA ILE A 414 7.99 22.08 5.78
C ILE A 414 7.93 23.33 6.66
N PRO A 415 8.90 23.59 7.56
CA PRO A 415 9.03 24.91 8.14
C PRO A 415 9.15 25.91 6.99
N ARG A 416 8.24 26.88 6.92
CA ARG A 416 8.39 28.02 6.01
C ARG A 416 9.78 28.58 6.21
N SER A 417 10.56 28.63 5.12
CA SER A 417 11.74 29.45 4.90
C SER A 417 12.39 30.04 6.15
N ILE A 418 13.60 29.57 6.48
CA ILE A 418 14.57 30.42 7.17
C ILE A 418 14.87 31.55 6.18
N GLU A 419 14.26 32.71 6.39
CA GLU A 419 14.70 33.94 5.72
C GLU A 419 16.17 34.22 6.10
N PRO A 420 16.98 34.76 5.17
CA PRO A 420 18.33 35.20 5.51
C PRO A 420 18.25 36.22 6.62
N THR A 421 18.97 35.93 7.71
CA THR A 421 19.03 36.69 8.95
C THR A 421 19.17 38.19 8.66
N ARG A 422 18.07 38.95 8.78
CA ARG A 422 18.15 40.39 8.99
C ARG A 422 18.82 40.59 10.35
N LEU A 423 19.96 41.25 10.34
CA LEU A 423 20.61 41.81 11.53
C LEU A 423 19.56 42.57 12.35
N LEU A 424 19.25 42.06 13.54
CA LEU A 424 18.41 42.78 14.51
C LEU A 424 19.24 43.92 15.11
N PRO A 425 18.68 45.14 15.26
CA PRO A 425 19.35 46.22 15.96
C PRO A 425 19.45 45.89 17.46
N HIS A 426 20.58 46.26 18.07
CA HIS A 426 20.91 46.09 19.48
C HIS A 426 19.73 46.40 20.41
N GLN A 427 19.32 45.42 21.21
CA GLN A 427 18.39 45.62 22.33
C GLN A 427 19.18 45.56 23.66
N HIS A 428 18.99 46.59 24.48
CA HIS A 428 19.57 46.74 25.82
C HIS A 428 19.20 45.58 26.77
N PRO A 429 20.02 45.28 27.80
CA PRO A 429 19.73 44.22 28.76
C PRO A 429 18.52 44.57 29.65
N PRO A 430 17.76 43.55 30.12
CA PRO A 430 16.57 43.76 30.93
C PRO A 430 16.92 44.19 32.38
N PRO A 431 15.99 44.88 33.08
CA PRO A 431 16.22 45.36 34.45
C PRO A 431 16.07 44.22 35.48
N PRO A 432 16.70 44.35 36.68
CA PRO A 432 16.67 43.33 37.71
C PRO A 432 15.32 43.28 38.49
N PRO A 433 15.01 42.14 39.13
CA PRO A 433 13.72 41.93 39.81
C PRO A 433 13.61 42.69 41.15
N PRO A 434 12.37 42.98 41.62
CA PRO A 434 12.13 43.77 42.82
C PRO A 434 12.30 42.97 44.13
N PRO A 435 12.59 43.64 45.27
CA PRO A 435 12.84 42.97 46.55
C PRO A 435 11.53 42.56 47.27
N PRO A 436 11.61 41.64 48.27
CA PRO A 436 10.44 41.05 48.92
C PRO A 436 9.72 42.04 49.86
N ARG A 437 8.37 41.96 49.87
CA ARG A 437 7.52 42.78 50.75
C ARG A 437 7.52 42.29 52.20
N GLU A 438 7.82 43.20 53.12
CA GLU A 438 7.59 43.04 54.56
C GLU A 438 6.10 43.05 54.91
N THR A 439 5.62 42.01 55.59
CA THR A 439 4.26 41.96 56.16
C THR A 439 4.24 42.56 57.56
N ARG A 440 3.56 43.70 57.71
CA ARG A 440 3.29 44.37 58.99
C ARG A 440 2.21 43.63 59.80
N THR A 441 2.51 43.45 61.08
CA THR A 441 1.73 42.82 62.15
C THR A 441 0.39 43.51 62.50
N ARG A 442 -0.62 42.72 62.91
CA ARG A 442 -1.62 43.13 63.93
C ARG A 442 -2.08 41.96 64.81
N ARG A 443 -1.94 42.17 66.14
CA ARG A 443 -2.45 41.47 67.35
C ARG A 443 -3.90 40.94 67.19
N ARG A 444 -4.48 39.97 67.92
CA ARG A 444 -4.32 39.43 69.31
C ARG A 444 -5.31 38.25 69.47
N ARG A 445 -4.95 37.13 70.13
CA ARG A 445 -5.59 36.59 71.37
C ARG A 445 -5.10 35.16 71.70
N ARG A 446 -4.99 34.94 73.02
CA ARG A 446 -4.35 33.83 73.76
C ARG A 446 -5.20 32.55 73.78
N ARG A 447 -4.58 31.36 73.88
CA ARG A 447 -4.40 30.58 75.14
C ARG A 447 -3.79 29.18 74.91
N ARG A 448 -2.70 28.94 75.68
CA ARG A 448 -2.30 27.73 76.45
C ARG A 448 -2.08 26.37 75.76
N GLY A 449 -0.87 25.83 75.97
CA GLY A 449 -0.57 24.40 76.02
C GLY A 449 0.93 24.09 75.91
N LYS A 450 1.57 23.74 77.03
CA LYS A 450 2.98 23.28 77.23
C LYS A 450 3.28 21.96 76.47
N PRO A 451 4.54 21.54 76.18
CA PRO A 451 5.59 21.26 77.20
C PRO A 451 7.07 21.53 76.79
N ALA A 452 7.98 21.22 77.72
CA ALA A 452 9.45 21.31 77.69
C ALA A 452 10.04 19.91 78.05
N PRO A 453 11.37 19.67 78.09
CA PRO A 453 12.47 20.11 77.23
C PRO A 453 13.37 18.91 76.76
N ALA A 454 14.54 19.26 76.22
CA ALA A 454 15.53 18.53 75.42
C ALA A 454 16.49 17.53 76.13
N ALA A 455 17.19 16.74 75.31
CA ALA A 455 18.62 16.33 75.40
C ALA A 455 19.03 15.79 74.00
N GLU A 456 19.92 16.43 73.24
CA GLU A 456 21.40 16.35 73.24
C GLU A 456 21.99 14.98 72.84
N GLU A 457 22.67 14.96 71.67
CA GLU A 457 24.06 14.47 71.47
C GLU A 457 24.41 14.54 69.96
N ASN A 458 25.25 15.50 69.55
CA ASN A 458 26.68 15.35 69.17
C ASN A 458 26.92 14.40 67.98
N ASN A 459 27.23 14.86 66.76
CA ASN A 459 28.38 15.63 66.26
C ASN A 459 29.68 14.83 66.12
N ASN A 460 30.03 14.44 64.89
CA ASN A 460 31.28 14.79 64.17
C ASN A 460 31.44 13.84 62.97
N ASN A 461 31.44 14.32 61.72
CA ASN A 461 32.47 15.06 60.98
C ASN A 461 33.58 14.19 60.37
N ASN A 462 33.74 14.42 59.05
CA ASN A 462 34.99 14.51 58.31
C ASN A 462 35.73 13.23 57.91
N ASN A 463 36.36 13.11 56.74
CA ASN A 463 36.36 13.87 55.49
C ASN A 463 37.30 13.11 54.50
N VAL A 464 37.09 13.35 53.19
CA VAL A 464 38.02 13.25 52.03
C VAL A 464 38.95 12.03 51.85
N SER A 465 38.82 11.35 50.70
CA SER A 465 39.70 11.57 49.52
C SER A 465 39.74 10.38 48.58
N ILE A 466 39.51 10.69 47.31
CA ILE A 466 39.60 9.87 46.10
C ILE A 466 41.01 10.06 45.48
N PRO A 467 41.34 9.54 44.28
CA PRO A 467 41.81 8.20 43.87
C PRO A 467 43.25 8.19 43.31
N VAL A 468 43.80 7.01 42.97
CA VAL A 468 44.59 6.81 41.73
C VAL A 468 44.41 5.39 41.17
N ASN A 469 44.12 5.32 39.86
CA ASN A 469 44.30 4.29 38.80
C ASN A 469 44.32 2.78 39.13
N ASN A 470 43.43 2.02 38.48
CA ASN A 470 43.67 1.46 37.14
C ASN A 470 42.33 1.09 36.46
#